data_AF-A0A1D2N361-F1
#
_entry.id   AF-A0A1D2N361-F1
#
_cell.length_a   1.000
_cell.length_b   1.000
_cell.length_c   1.000
_cell.angle_alpha   90.00
_cell.angle_beta   90.00
_cell.angle_gamma   90.00
#
_symmetry.space_group_name_H-M   'P 1'
#
loop_
_entity.id
_entity.type
_entity.pdbx_description
1 polymer ?
#
loop_
_entity_poly.entity_id
_entity_poly.type
_entity_poly.pdbx_seq_one_letter_code
_entity_poly.pdbx_strand_id
1 'polypeptide(L)'
;MQSHGDHHDHQSSFNNILGITNDLLTSHPFKTKDSKLSDAGSAPHLHRVKRGSNDDTRVPYNSNAKSRYVEVVIVVDNKKYKELGADIKAVRRRSKDIAGIVNALYAPLNIFIALVGMVVWTESDEIVIKPNGDDTLASFLHYRKERLLKEHPNDNAQLLT
;
A
#
# COMPACT_ATOMS: atom_id res chain seq x y z
N MET A 1 35.06 2.26 -33.07
CA MET A 1 33.82 3.04 -33.20
C MET A 1 32.71 2.26 -32.51
N GLN A 2 32.16 2.81 -31.42
CA GLN A 2 31.17 2.16 -30.54
C GLN A 2 29.84 1.91 -31.30
N SER A 3 29.30 0.70 -31.14
CA SER A 3 27.91 0.36 -31.45
C SER A 3 27.06 0.68 -30.21
N HIS A 4 26.10 1.61 -30.34
CA HIS A 4 25.09 1.90 -29.33
C HIS A 4 23.89 0.98 -29.56
N GLY A 5 23.64 0.06 -28.63
CA GLY A 5 22.42 -0.74 -28.59
C GLY A 5 21.31 0.05 -27.89
N ASP A 6 20.18 0.22 -28.58
CA ASP A 6 18.94 0.75 -28.01
C ASP A 6 18.38 -0.20 -26.97
N HIS A 7 18.50 0.19 -25.69
CA HIS A 7 17.72 -0.39 -24.61
C HIS A 7 16.30 0.17 -24.69
N HIS A 8 15.41 -0.54 -25.39
CA HIS A 8 13.99 -0.27 -25.36
C HIS A 8 13.45 -0.46 -23.92
N ASP A 9 12.92 0.63 -23.37
CA ASP A 9 12.45 0.74 -22.00
C ASP A 9 11.13 -0.02 -21.80
N HIS A 10 11.21 -1.21 -21.21
CA HIS A 10 10.05 -2.07 -20.92
C HIS A 10 9.00 -1.38 -20.05
N GLN A 11 9.38 -0.37 -19.25
CA GLN A 11 8.46 0.37 -18.40
C GLN A 11 7.49 1.24 -19.23
N SER A 12 7.94 1.78 -20.37
CA SER A 12 7.16 2.64 -21.25
C SER A 12 6.02 1.88 -21.95
N SER A 13 6.30 0.64 -22.38
CA SER A 13 5.30 -0.22 -23.01
C SER A 13 4.21 -0.70 -22.04
N PHE A 14 4.52 -0.88 -20.75
CA PHE A 14 3.52 -1.24 -19.73
C PHE A 14 2.56 -0.07 -19.42
N ASN A 15 3.07 1.16 -19.37
CA ASN A 15 2.25 2.34 -19.06
C ASN A 15 1.24 2.66 -20.18
N ASN A 16 1.60 2.42 -21.45
CA ASN A 16 0.71 2.61 -22.59
C ASN A 16 -0.44 1.60 -22.66
N ILE A 17 -0.27 0.38 -22.13
CA ILE A 17 -1.34 -0.65 -22.13
C ILE A 17 -2.38 -0.36 -21.03
N LEU A 18 -1.99 0.34 -19.96
CA LEU A 18 -2.85 0.60 -18.80
C LEU A 18 -3.46 2.02 -18.75
N GLY A 19 -3.14 2.89 -19.71
CA GLY A 19 -3.64 4.26 -19.73
C GLY A 19 -3.25 5.08 -18.50
N ILE A 20 -2.11 4.75 -17.88
CA ILE A 20 -1.61 5.42 -16.67
C ILE A 20 -0.65 6.53 -17.11
N THR A 21 -1.01 7.79 -16.92
CA THR A 21 -0.08 8.91 -17.13
C THR A 21 0.96 8.94 -16.00
N ASN A 22 2.21 9.23 -16.35
CA ASN A 22 3.35 9.27 -15.41
C ASN A 22 3.22 10.32 -14.29
N ASP A 23 2.24 11.22 -14.38
CA ASP A 23 2.02 12.32 -13.45
C ASP A 23 1.44 11.89 -12.09
N LEU A 24 0.94 10.65 -11.97
CA LEU A 24 0.38 10.13 -10.71
C LEU A 24 1.43 9.57 -9.73
N LEU A 25 2.73 9.56 -10.09
CA LEU A 25 3.78 8.92 -9.30
C LEU A 25 4.72 9.88 -8.55
N THR A 26 4.54 11.19 -8.68
CA THR A 26 5.47 12.16 -8.07
C THR A 26 4.86 12.92 -6.89
N SER A 27 5.68 13.06 -5.84
CA SER A 27 5.48 13.89 -4.64
C SER A 27 4.64 13.22 -3.52
N HIS A 28 5.02 13.06 -2.24
CA HIS A 28 5.97 13.73 -1.32
C HIS A 28 6.36 12.79 -0.12
N PRO A 29 7.29 13.20 0.79
CA PRO A 29 7.89 12.34 1.83
C PRO A 29 7.06 12.21 3.13
N PHE A 30 7.31 11.13 3.89
CA PHE A 30 6.63 10.77 5.14
C PHE A 30 7.26 11.50 6.34
N LYS A 31 6.46 12.11 7.23
CA LYS A 31 6.93 12.79 8.46
C LYS A 31 6.22 12.27 9.71
N THR A 32 7.01 12.14 10.79
CA THR A 32 6.67 11.52 12.09
C THR A 32 5.81 12.43 12.99
N LYS A 33 5.00 11.80 13.86
CA LYS A 33 3.91 12.33 14.72
C LYS A 33 4.33 13.37 15.78
N ASP A 34 3.36 14.22 16.15
CA ASP A 34 3.14 14.74 17.52
C ASP A 34 1.64 14.95 17.83
N SER A 35 1.26 14.80 19.10
CA SER A 35 -0.08 14.55 19.69
C SER A 35 -0.94 15.79 20.03
N LYS A 36 -2.30 15.65 20.08
CA LYS A 36 -3.21 16.11 21.18
C LYS A 36 -4.71 15.71 20.98
N LEU A 37 -5.47 15.75 22.09
CA LEU A 37 -6.72 15.04 22.47
C LEU A 37 -8.06 15.84 22.32
N SER A 38 -9.21 15.16 22.61
CA SER A 38 -10.62 15.61 22.93
C SER A 38 -11.65 15.65 21.77
N ASP A 39 -12.96 15.37 21.86
CA ASP A 39 -13.90 14.69 22.80
C ASP A 39 -15.24 14.36 22.03
N ALA A 40 -15.98 13.36 22.51
CA ALA A 40 -17.42 12.97 22.41
C ALA A 40 -18.34 13.24 21.18
N GLY A 41 -19.07 12.17 20.79
CA GLY A 41 -20.54 12.24 20.61
C GLY A 41 -21.17 11.90 19.25
N SER A 42 -21.99 10.83 19.24
CA SER A 42 -23.07 10.47 18.29
C SER A 42 -22.72 9.71 17.00
N ALA A 43 -23.23 8.48 16.89
CA ALA A 43 -23.20 7.67 15.67
C ALA A 43 -24.55 7.77 14.93
N PRO A 44 -24.54 8.07 13.61
CA PRO A 44 -25.33 7.26 12.70
C PRO A 44 -24.70 7.02 11.31
N HIS A 45 -25.14 5.91 10.70
CA HIS A 45 -25.09 5.56 9.27
C HIS A 45 -23.72 5.20 8.65
N LEU A 46 -23.54 3.93 8.28
CA LEU A 46 -22.36 3.36 7.62
C LEU A 46 -22.19 3.86 6.17
N HIS A 47 -21.96 5.15 5.98
CA HIS A 47 -21.14 5.66 4.88
C HIS A 47 -19.86 6.18 5.51
N ARG A 48 -18.81 5.34 5.50
CA ARG A 48 -17.51 5.72 6.05
C ARG A 48 -16.92 6.84 5.18
N VAL A 49 -17.17 8.08 5.58
CA VAL A 49 -16.46 9.26 5.11
C VAL A 49 -15.02 9.17 5.64
N LYS A 50 -14.06 9.46 4.76
CA LYS A 50 -12.61 9.52 4.98
C LYS A 50 -12.31 9.94 6.43
N ARG A 51 -11.59 9.10 7.19
CA ARG A 51 -11.06 9.52 8.50
C ARG A 51 -10.24 10.78 8.26
N GLY A 52 -10.61 11.88 8.92
CA GLY A 52 -10.02 13.20 8.72
C GLY A 52 -8.53 13.20 9.01
N SER A 53 -7.73 12.89 8.00
CA SER A 53 -6.33 13.24 7.92
C SER A 53 -6.24 14.47 7.01
N ASN A 54 -5.53 15.50 7.46
CA ASN A 54 -5.07 16.64 6.64
C ASN A 54 -4.05 16.20 5.56
N ASP A 55 -4.25 15.01 5.00
CA ASP A 55 -3.40 14.40 4.01
C ASP A 55 -3.98 14.69 2.63
N ASP A 56 -3.14 15.27 1.79
CA ASP A 56 -3.35 15.55 0.37
C ASP A 56 -3.39 14.23 -0.44
N THR A 57 -4.07 13.22 0.09
CA THR A 57 -4.50 12.02 -0.63
C THR A 57 -5.46 12.52 -1.70
N ARG A 58 -4.91 12.87 -2.87
CA ARG A 58 -5.68 13.27 -4.03
C ARG A 58 -6.73 12.19 -4.25
N VAL A 59 -7.96 12.63 -4.08
CA VAL A 59 -9.13 11.87 -4.45
C VAL A 59 -8.90 11.40 -5.89
N PRO A 60 -8.99 10.09 -6.19
CA PRO A 60 -8.82 9.60 -7.55
C PRO A 60 -9.68 10.43 -8.49
N TYR A 61 -9.12 10.86 -9.62
CA TYR A 61 -9.72 11.86 -10.52
C TYR A 61 -11.17 11.51 -10.94
N ASN A 62 -11.56 10.23 -10.86
CA ASN A 62 -12.90 9.72 -11.20
C ASN A 62 -13.78 9.36 -9.99
N SER A 63 -13.47 9.81 -8.78
CA SER A 63 -14.32 9.49 -7.63
C SER A 63 -15.60 10.34 -7.60
N ASN A 64 -16.65 9.82 -7.00
CA ASN A 64 -17.92 10.48 -6.76
C ASN A 64 -18.45 10.12 -5.36
N ALA A 65 -19.61 10.64 -4.99
CA ALA A 65 -20.23 10.39 -3.68
C ALA A 65 -20.51 8.90 -3.38
N LYS A 66 -20.51 8.01 -4.39
CA LYS A 66 -20.68 6.56 -4.24
C LYS A 66 -19.36 5.79 -4.22
N SER A 67 -18.22 6.47 -4.36
CA SER A 67 -16.91 5.83 -4.38
C SER A 67 -16.57 5.24 -3.02
N ARG A 68 -15.99 4.05 -3.05
CA ARG A 68 -15.50 3.35 -1.85
C ARG A 68 -13.99 3.32 -1.86
N TYR A 69 -13.40 3.32 -0.67
CA TYR A 69 -11.96 3.27 -0.48
C TYR A 69 -11.59 2.09 0.39
N VAL A 70 -10.50 1.42 0.02
CA VAL A 70 -9.84 0.41 0.85
C VAL A 70 -8.45 0.93 1.18
N GLU A 71 -8.22 1.21 2.46
CA GLU A 71 -6.92 1.58 3.01
C GLU A 71 -6.11 0.30 3.23
N VAL A 72 -5.09 0.11 2.38
CA VAL A 72 -4.24 -1.08 2.36
C VAL A 72 -2.88 -0.77 2.99
N VAL A 73 -2.41 -1.68 3.83
CA VAL A 73 -1.01 -1.74 4.27
C VAL A 73 -0.35 -2.97 3.66
N ILE A 74 0.84 -2.79 3.08
CA ILE A 74 1.67 -3.91 2.61
C ILE A 74 2.76 -4.16 3.66
N VAL A 75 2.87 -5.41 4.11
CA VAL A 75 3.93 -5.88 4.99
C VAL A 75 4.83 -6.81 4.18
N VAL A 76 6.14 -6.61 4.28
CA VAL A 76 7.13 -7.38 3.53
C VAL A 76 8.03 -8.10 4.51
N ASP A 77 8.04 -9.43 4.42
CA ASP A 77 8.86 -10.26 5.29
C ASP A 77 10.36 -10.13 4.97
N ASN A 78 11.19 -10.65 5.86
CA ASN A 78 12.64 -10.51 5.77
C ASN A 78 13.22 -11.24 4.56
N LYS A 79 12.67 -12.41 4.24
CA LYS A 79 13.10 -13.19 3.08
C LYS A 79 12.83 -12.41 1.79
N LYS A 80 11.62 -11.89 1.61
CA LYS A 80 11.22 -11.08 0.45
C LYS A 80 12.01 -9.79 0.37
N TYR A 81 12.28 -9.13 1.50
CA TYR A 81 13.15 -7.96 1.56
C TYR A 81 14.54 -8.27 1.01
N LYS A 82 15.15 -9.39 1.43
CA LYS A 82 16.44 -9.85 0.91
C LYS A 82 16.38 -10.23 -0.57
N GLU A 83 15.31 -10.88 -1.03
CA GLU A 83 15.09 -11.18 -2.45
C GLU A 83 14.96 -9.91 -3.30
N LEU A 84 14.45 -8.82 -2.72
CA LEU A 84 14.39 -7.49 -3.35
C LEU A 84 15.70 -6.70 -3.16
N GLY A 85 16.81 -7.39 -2.89
CA GLY A 85 18.15 -6.83 -2.81
C GLY A 85 18.43 -6.07 -1.51
N ALA A 86 17.64 -6.30 -0.46
CA ALA A 86 17.72 -5.54 0.79
C ALA A 86 17.65 -4.01 0.55
N ASP A 87 16.85 -3.59 -0.44
CA ASP A 87 16.67 -2.19 -0.80
C ASP A 87 15.22 -1.75 -0.55
N ILE A 88 15.04 -0.89 0.45
CA ILE A 88 13.75 -0.28 0.80
C ILE A 88 13.13 0.45 -0.40
N LYS A 89 13.92 1.04 -1.31
CA LYS A 89 13.38 1.70 -2.51
C LYS A 89 12.81 0.67 -3.49
N ALA A 90 13.47 -0.46 -3.67
CA ALA A 90 12.96 -1.56 -4.48
C ALA A 90 11.65 -2.11 -3.91
N VAL A 91 11.58 -2.31 -2.58
CA VAL A 91 10.35 -2.73 -1.89
C VAL A 91 9.23 -1.69 -2.06
N ARG A 92 9.54 -0.41 -1.92
CA ARG A 92 8.58 0.68 -2.10
C ARG A 92 8.03 0.73 -3.52
N ARG A 93 8.89 0.61 -4.53
CA ARG A 93 8.48 0.56 -5.94
C ARG A 93 7.55 -0.63 -6.17
N ARG A 94 7.97 -1.82 -5.74
CA ARG A 94 7.16 -3.04 -5.88
C ARG A 94 5.79 -2.93 -5.19
N SER A 95 5.74 -2.34 -4.00
CA SER A 95 4.50 -2.13 -3.25
C SER A 95 3.56 -1.15 -3.95
N LYS A 96 4.11 -0.07 -4.54
CA LYS A 96 3.34 0.87 -5.37
C LYS A 96 2.80 0.20 -6.63
N ASP A 97 3.60 -0.62 -7.30
CA ASP A 97 3.19 -1.33 -8.51
C ASP A 97 2.01 -2.27 -8.21
N ILE A 98 2.11 -3.06 -7.14
CA ILE A 98 1.03 -3.94 -6.68
C ILE A 98 -0.23 -3.11 -6.38
N ALA A 99 -0.12 -2.05 -5.58
CA ALA A 99 -1.28 -1.21 -5.25
C ALA A 99 -1.90 -0.56 -6.49
N GLY A 100 -1.08 -0.12 -7.45
CA GLY A 100 -1.54 0.45 -8.72
C GLY A 100 -2.31 -0.55 -9.58
N ILE A 101 -1.79 -1.78 -9.71
CA ILE A 101 -2.48 -2.87 -10.43
C ILE A 101 -3.81 -3.18 -9.76
N VAL A 102 -3.83 -3.36 -8.44
CA VAL A 102 -5.07 -3.66 -7.70
C VAL A 102 -6.05 -2.49 -7.83
N ASN A 103 -5.59 -1.24 -7.74
CA ASN A 103 -6.45 -0.06 -7.96
C ASN A 103 -7.11 -0.08 -9.34
N ALA A 104 -6.36 -0.39 -10.40
CA ALA A 104 -6.90 -0.49 -11.75
C ALA A 104 -7.95 -1.61 -11.87
N LEU A 105 -7.72 -2.76 -11.23
CA LEU A 105 -8.68 -3.88 -11.23
C LEU A 105 -9.99 -3.54 -10.51
N TYR A 106 -9.94 -2.75 -9.44
CA TYR A 106 -11.13 -2.39 -8.64
C TYR A 106 -11.83 -1.09 -9.09
N ALA A 107 -11.18 -0.27 -9.92
CA ALA A 107 -11.73 0.98 -10.42
C ALA A 107 -13.10 0.85 -11.14
N PRO A 108 -13.36 -0.18 -11.99
CA PRO A 108 -14.66 -0.38 -12.62
C PRO A 108 -15.81 -0.61 -11.61
N LEU A 109 -15.49 -1.07 -10.39
CA LEU A 109 -16.45 -1.28 -9.31
C LEU A 109 -16.65 -0.04 -8.43
N ASN A 110 -16.09 1.10 -8.85
CA ASN A 110 -16.04 2.36 -8.10
C ASN A 110 -15.40 2.18 -6.70
N ILE A 111 -14.38 1.32 -6.62
CA ILE A 111 -13.55 1.08 -5.43
C ILE A 111 -12.13 1.52 -5.73
N PHE A 112 -11.55 2.32 -4.84
CA PHE A 112 -10.19 2.81 -4.96
C PHE A 112 -9.30 2.26 -3.85
N ILE A 113 -8.09 1.89 -4.22
CA ILE A 113 -7.10 1.34 -3.30
C ILE A 113 -6.16 2.47 -2.88
N ALA A 114 -6.13 2.74 -1.58
CA ALA A 114 -5.19 3.68 -0.98
C ALA A 114 -4.09 2.88 -0.26
N LEU A 115 -2.87 2.87 -0.80
CA LEU A 115 -1.71 2.33 -0.10
C LEU A 115 -1.29 3.32 1.01
N VAL A 116 -1.77 3.08 2.23
CA VAL A 116 -1.59 4.00 3.38
C VAL A 116 -0.36 3.68 4.22
N GLY A 117 0.25 2.51 4.03
CA GLY A 117 1.44 2.12 4.77
C GLY A 117 2.24 0.99 4.13
N MET A 118 3.53 0.98 4.42
CA MET A 118 4.46 -0.10 4.06
C MET A 118 5.31 -0.41 5.28
N VAL A 119 5.29 -1.66 5.73
CA VAL A 119 6.14 -2.16 6.83
C VAL A 119 7.09 -3.19 6.26
N VAL A 120 8.37 -3.10 6.60
CA VAL A 120 9.41 -4.00 6.11
C VAL A 120 10.16 -4.58 7.30
N TRP A 121 10.23 -5.90 7.38
CA TRP A 121 10.96 -6.61 8.42
C TRP A 121 12.43 -6.77 8.01
N THR A 122 13.26 -5.75 8.27
CA THR A 122 14.64 -5.69 7.75
C THR A 122 15.62 -6.59 8.49
N GLU A 123 15.43 -6.77 9.80
CA GLU A 123 16.33 -7.56 10.65
C GLU A 123 15.88 -9.02 10.73
N SER A 124 14.62 -9.24 11.11
CA SER A 124 13.99 -10.55 11.26
C SER A 124 12.48 -10.42 11.13
N ASP A 125 11.80 -11.52 10.81
CA ASP A 125 10.35 -11.55 10.77
C ASP A 125 9.74 -11.29 12.16
N GLU A 126 8.69 -10.48 12.21
CA GLU A 126 7.95 -10.19 13.44
C GLU A 126 6.94 -11.31 13.80
N ILE A 127 6.79 -12.29 12.91
CA ILE A 127 6.01 -13.51 13.12
C ILE A 127 6.82 -14.71 12.62
N VAL A 128 6.45 -15.90 13.08
CA VAL A 128 7.01 -17.14 12.51
C VAL A 128 6.33 -17.44 11.18
N ILE A 129 7.07 -17.37 10.08
CA ILE A 129 6.61 -17.83 8.76
C ILE A 129 6.73 -19.36 8.69
N LYS A 130 5.61 -20.05 8.49
CA LYS A 130 5.53 -21.50 8.38
C LYS A 130 5.26 -21.95 6.94
N PRO A 131 5.68 -23.17 6.55
CA PRO A 131 5.34 -23.74 5.24
C PRO A 131 3.84 -23.90 5.02
N ASN A 132 3.07 -24.15 6.09
CA ASN A 132 1.62 -24.15 6.04
C ASN A 132 1.10 -22.70 5.99
N GLY A 133 0.37 -22.36 4.93
CA GLY A 133 -0.19 -21.04 4.72
C GLY A 133 -1.21 -20.62 5.77
N ASP A 134 -2.01 -21.54 6.30
CA ASP A 134 -3.04 -21.23 7.31
C ASP A 134 -2.41 -20.83 8.65
N ASP A 135 -1.32 -21.49 9.03
CA ASP A 135 -0.57 -21.14 10.24
C ASP A 135 0.09 -19.77 10.13
N THR A 136 0.65 -19.47 8.96
CA THR A 136 1.24 -18.16 8.66
C THR A 136 0.17 -17.08 8.66
N LEU A 137 -1.00 -17.35 8.06
CA LEU A 137 -2.13 -16.44 8.06
C LEU A 137 -2.63 -16.16 9.49
N ALA A 138 -2.79 -17.19 10.31
CA ALA A 138 -3.21 -17.04 11.71
C ALA A 138 -2.22 -16.16 12.50
N SER A 139 -0.93 -16.40 12.32
CA SER A 139 0.14 -15.61 12.97
C SER A 139 0.12 -14.16 12.49
N PHE A 140 -0.07 -13.94 11.18
CA PHE A 140 -0.14 -12.60 10.60
C PHE A 140 -1.39 -11.83 11.05
N LEU A 141 -2.54 -12.48 11.14
CA LEU A 141 -3.77 -11.86 11.66
C LEU A 141 -3.63 -11.46 13.13
N HIS A 142 -2.95 -12.29 13.93
CA HIS A 142 -2.63 -11.94 15.32
C HIS A 142 -1.71 -10.71 15.39
N TYR A 143 -0.61 -10.70 14.63
CA TYR A 143 0.28 -9.54 14.51
C TYR A 143 -0.47 -8.28 14.06
N ARG A 144 -1.36 -8.41 13.08
CA ARG A 144 -2.16 -7.28 12.58
C ARG A 144 -3.01 -6.67 13.70
N LYS A 145 -3.68 -7.53 14.48
CA LYS A 145 -4.56 -7.12 15.59
C LYS A 145 -3.77 -6.46 16.72
N GLU A 146 -2.65 -7.06 17.12
CA GLU A 146 -1.94 -6.63 18.32
C GLU A 146 -0.96 -5.49 18.10
N ARG A 147 -0.43 -5.33 16.88
CA ARG A 147 0.59 -4.30 16.58
C ARG A 147 0.19 -3.44 15.40
N LEU A 148 0.00 -4.04 14.22
CA LEU A 148 -0.11 -3.28 12.97
C LEU A 148 -1.26 -2.27 12.97
N LEU A 149 -2.44 -2.64 13.47
CA LEU A 149 -3.60 -1.74 13.51
C LEU A 149 -3.43 -0.55 14.45
N LYS A 150 -2.60 -0.68 15.50
CA LYS A 150 -2.32 0.40 16.46
C LYS A 150 -1.40 1.45 15.84
N GLU A 151 -0.42 0.99 15.06
CA GLU A 151 0.58 1.86 14.41
C GLU A 151 0.08 2.43 13.08
N HIS A 152 -0.58 1.59 12.29
CA HIS A 152 -1.06 1.86 10.94
C HIS A 152 -2.52 1.42 10.79
N PRO A 153 -3.50 2.23 11.22
CA PRO A 153 -4.90 1.93 11.01
C PRO A 153 -5.21 1.66 9.54
N ASN A 154 -5.83 0.52 9.24
CA ASN A 154 -6.08 0.06 7.87
C ASN A 154 -7.36 -0.77 7.78
N ASP A 155 -7.95 -0.82 6.58
CA ASP A 155 -9.09 -1.72 6.30
C ASP A 155 -8.58 -3.12 5.97
N ASN A 156 -7.47 -3.20 5.25
CA ASN A 156 -6.83 -4.45 4.83
C ASN A 156 -5.31 -4.37 4.97
N ALA A 157 -4.69 -5.52 5.27
CA ALA A 157 -3.24 -5.66 5.24
C ALA A 157 -2.87 -6.94 4.47
N GLN A 158 -1.80 -6.87 3.68
CA GLN A 158 -1.30 -7.97 2.86
C GLN A 158 0.16 -8.25 3.23
N LEU A 159 0.48 -9.52 3.46
CA LEU A 159 1.85 -9.98 3.68
C LEU A 159 2.46 -10.45 2.36
N LEU A 160 3.65 -9.95 2.02
CA LEU A 160 4.48 -10.44 0.91
C LEU A 160 5.60 -11.32 1.49
N THR A 161 5.62 -12.59 1.07
CA THR A 161 6.50 -13.67 1.56
C THR A 161 6.98 -14.54 0.40
#